data_AF-A0A822D2T4-F1
#
_entry.id   AF-A0A822D2T4-F1
#
_cell.length_a   1.000
_cell.length_b   1.000
_cell.length_c   1.000
_cell.angle_alpha   90.00
_cell.angle_beta   90.00
_cell.angle_gamma   90.00
#
_symmetry.space_group_name_H-M   'P 1'
#
loop_
_entity.id
_entity.type
_entity.pdbx_description
1 polymer ?
#
loop_
_entity_poly.entity_id
_entity_poly.type
_entity_poly.pdbx_seq_one_letter_code
_entity_poly.pdbx_strand_id
1 'polypeptide(L)'
;VESFKEICENLSRIIQLRELRPGFPLWSSKLQQFISLYGFCFNKNDHLKLIHLYLSVLTIPNLNYSNAKACFDMIGELLNKSRLITRDNLIVDWRLFYTWAKLILFNKDPSYSLIALPIDIENSLLCCVQCCRPYFSAASTQEILDEFRPWLCPFDSAFRDAMCFLDLFLPVHLPPDLHDQGFKLWLPELLGIWESVCSNPEWEQ
;
A
#
# COMPACT_ATOMS: atom_id res chain seq x y z
N VAL A 1 -6.14 -15.21 -26.13
CA VAL A 1 -6.32 -14.02 -25.28
C VAL A 1 -7.66 -14.19 -24.59
N GLU A 2 -7.67 -14.34 -23.28
CA GLU A 2 -8.93 -14.41 -22.52
C GLU A 2 -9.64 -13.06 -22.52
N SER A 3 -10.97 -13.10 -22.48
CA SER A 3 -11.76 -11.87 -22.41
C SER A 3 -11.72 -11.29 -20.99
N PHE A 4 -11.84 -9.95 -20.86
CA PHE A 4 -11.96 -9.30 -19.55
C PHE A 4 -13.04 -9.95 -18.65
N LYS A 5 -14.19 -10.28 -19.25
CA LYS A 5 -15.31 -10.91 -18.55
C LYS A 5 -14.93 -12.27 -17.96
N GLU A 6 -14.23 -13.10 -18.74
CA GLU A 6 -13.75 -14.40 -18.30
C GLU A 6 -12.77 -14.27 -17.13
N ILE A 7 -11.85 -13.29 -17.18
CA ILE A 7 -10.92 -13.03 -16.08
C ILE A 7 -11.67 -12.65 -14.79
N CYS A 8 -12.63 -11.74 -14.89
CA CYS A 8 -13.45 -11.31 -13.74
C CYS A 8 -14.31 -12.45 -13.17
N GLU A 9 -14.92 -13.27 -14.03
CA GLU A 9 -15.73 -14.42 -13.61
C GLU A 9 -14.88 -15.43 -12.82
N ASN A 10 -13.68 -15.73 -13.32
CA ASN A 10 -12.78 -16.67 -12.64
C ASN A 10 -12.22 -16.11 -11.33
N LEU A 11 -11.81 -14.83 -11.29
CA LEU A 11 -11.39 -14.17 -10.06
C LEU A 11 -12.51 -14.22 -9.00
N SER A 12 -13.73 -13.88 -9.38
CA SER A 12 -14.90 -13.91 -8.48
C SER A 12 -15.15 -15.33 -7.97
N ARG A 13 -15.15 -16.33 -8.87
CA ARG A 13 -15.37 -17.73 -8.52
C ARG A 13 -14.33 -18.24 -7.52
N ILE A 14 -13.05 -17.95 -7.74
CA ILE A 14 -11.97 -18.39 -6.86
C ILE A 14 -12.11 -17.80 -5.46
N ILE A 15 -12.47 -16.53 -5.36
CA ILE A 15 -12.68 -15.85 -4.07
C ILE A 15 -13.90 -16.45 -3.35
N GLN A 16 -15.00 -16.70 -4.07
CA GLN A 16 -16.20 -17.32 -3.50
C GLN A 16 -15.94 -18.75 -2.99
N LEU A 17 -15.16 -19.54 -3.73
CA LEU A 17 -14.78 -20.90 -3.34
C LEU A 17 -13.67 -20.93 -2.27
N ARG A 18 -13.07 -19.78 -1.94
CA ARG A 18 -11.87 -19.64 -1.08
C ARG A 18 -10.66 -20.45 -1.56
N GLU A 19 -10.64 -20.82 -2.84
CA GLU A 19 -9.57 -21.59 -3.48
C GLU A 19 -8.48 -20.65 -4.02
N LEU A 20 -7.96 -19.78 -3.15
CA LEU A 20 -7.02 -18.73 -3.59
C LEU A 20 -5.71 -19.29 -4.14
N ARG A 21 -5.34 -20.54 -3.82
CA ARG A 21 -4.15 -21.20 -4.38
C ARG A 21 -4.55 -22.38 -5.26
N PRO A 22 -3.92 -22.53 -6.45
CA PRO A 22 -3.01 -21.59 -7.12
C PRO A 22 -3.74 -20.50 -7.93
N GLY A 23 -5.08 -20.49 -7.89
CA GLY A 23 -5.91 -19.75 -8.84
C GLY A 23 -5.76 -18.22 -8.77
N PHE A 24 -5.70 -17.64 -7.57
CA PHE A 24 -5.75 -16.18 -7.44
C PHE A 24 -4.53 -15.47 -8.04
N PRO A 25 -3.27 -15.88 -7.76
CA PRO A 25 -2.11 -15.32 -8.44
C PRO A 25 -2.15 -15.51 -9.97
N LEU A 26 -2.61 -16.67 -10.44
CA LEU A 26 -2.68 -17.00 -11.87
C LEU A 26 -3.64 -16.07 -12.61
N TRP A 27 -4.86 -15.89 -12.11
CA TRP A 27 -5.85 -15.02 -12.75
C TRP A 27 -5.53 -13.54 -12.56
N SER A 28 -4.82 -13.18 -11.49
CA SER A 28 -4.26 -11.83 -11.34
C SER A 28 -3.21 -11.57 -12.43
N SER A 29 -2.28 -12.49 -12.66
CA SER A 29 -1.29 -12.35 -13.74
C SER A 29 -1.93 -12.25 -15.13
N LYS A 30 -3.02 -12.98 -15.39
CA LYS A 30 -3.81 -12.83 -16.62
C LYS A 30 -4.45 -11.44 -16.75
N LEU A 31 -4.93 -10.86 -15.65
CA LEU A 31 -5.43 -9.49 -15.63
C LEU A 31 -4.32 -8.47 -15.93
N GLN A 32 -3.13 -8.63 -15.34
CA GLN A 32 -1.96 -7.79 -15.68
C GLN A 32 -1.62 -7.88 -17.16
N GLN A 33 -1.61 -9.10 -17.71
CA GLN A 33 -1.35 -9.29 -19.14
C GLN A 33 -2.42 -8.62 -20.01
N PHE A 34 -3.70 -8.71 -19.62
CA PHE A 34 -4.78 -8.00 -20.29
C PHE A 34 -4.57 -6.48 -20.27
N ILE A 35 -4.25 -5.90 -19.10
CA ILE A 35 -4.00 -4.45 -18.96
C ILE A 35 -2.76 -4.03 -19.77
N SER A 36 -1.71 -4.85 -19.81
CA SER A 36 -0.51 -4.58 -20.60
C SER A 36 -0.78 -4.58 -22.10
N LEU A 37 -1.59 -5.53 -22.60
CA LEU A 37 -1.91 -5.66 -24.03
C LEU A 37 -2.98 -4.68 -24.53
N TYR A 38 -4.02 -4.44 -23.72
CA TYR A 38 -5.21 -3.68 -24.13
C TYR A 38 -5.37 -2.36 -23.38
N GLY A 39 -4.58 -2.10 -22.35
CA GLY A 39 -4.83 -1.00 -21.43
C GLY A 39 -6.05 -1.26 -20.55
N PHE A 40 -6.60 -0.18 -20.01
CA PHE A 40 -7.77 -0.19 -19.13
C PHE A 40 -9.06 -0.25 -19.95
N CYS A 41 -9.21 -1.29 -20.78
CA CYS A 41 -10.38 -1.52 -21.64
C CYS A 41 -11.62 -2.01 -20.87
N PHE A 42 -11.96 -1.32 -19.78
CA PHE A 42 -13.13 -1.54 -18.94
C PHE A 42 -13.65 -0.20 -18.40
N ASN A 43 -14.92 -0.15 -17.98
CA ASN A 43 -15.51 1.09 -17.49
C ASN A 43 -15.01 1.44 -16.08
N LYS A 44 -15.22 2.69 -15.67
CA LYS A 44 -14.79 3.21 -14.35
C LYS A 44 -15.36 2.41 -13.18
N ASN A 45 -16.60 1.93 -13.28
CA ASN A 45 -17.25 1.16 -12.21
C ASN A 45 -16.57 -0.20 -12.02
N ASP A 46 -16.23 -0.88 -13.11
CA ASP A 46 -15.52 -2.16 -13.07
C ASP A 46 -14.08 -1.97 -12.57
N HIS A 47 -13.43 -0.85 -12.94
CA HIS A 47 -12.12 -0.47 -12.38
C HIS A 47 -12.18 -0.32 -10.86
N LEU A 48 -13.13 0.44 -10.32
CA LEU A 48 -13.32 0.62 -8.88
C LEU A 48 -13.61 -0.72 -8.18
N LYS A 49 -14.47 -1.56 -8.78
CA LYS A 49 -14.76 -2.89 -8.25
C LYS A 49 -13.52 -3.78 -8.17
N LEU A 50 -12.64 -3.73 -9.17
CA LEU A 50 -11.38 -4.48 -9.13
C LEU A 50 -10.48 -3.98 -7.99
N ILE A 51 -10.33 -2.66 -7.83
CA ILE A 51 -9.55 -2.09 -6.72
C ILE A 51 -10.11 -2.55 -5.36
N HIS A 52 -11.42 -2.42 -5.16
CA HIS A 52 -12.06 -2.88 -3.93
C HIS A 52 -11.96 -4.39 -3.72
N LEU A 53 -12.01 -5.19 -4.79
CA LEU A 53 -11.82 -6.64 -4.73
C LEU A 53 -10.43 -6.97 -4.15
N TYR A 54 -9.36 -6.40 -4.71
CA TYR A 54 -8.00 -6.65 -4.24
C TYR A 54 -7.76 -6.12 -2.81
N LEU A 55 -8.30 -4.95 -2.47
CA LEU A 55 -8.27 -4.45 -1.09
C LEU A 55 -9.00 -5.40 -0.12
N SER A 56 -10.16 -5.94 -0.53
CA SER A 56 -10.91 -6.87 0.30
C SER A 56 -10.16 -8.19 0.52
N VAL A 57 -9.46 -8.70 -0.51
CA VAL A 57 -8.63 -9.90 -0.38
C VAL A 57 -7.52 -9.70 0.64
N LEU A 58 -6.88 -8.53 0.70
CA LEU A 58 -5.87 -8.19 1.70
C LEU A 58 -6.38 -8.19 3.15
N THR A 59 -7.70 -8.07 3.36
CA THR A 59 -8.31 -8.15 4.70
C THR A 59 -8.58 -9.58 5.17
N ILE A 60 -8.40 -10.59 4.30
CA ILE A 60 -8.63 -11.99 4.65
C ILE A 60 -7.62 -12.40 5.74
N PRO A 61 -8.08 -12.90 6.91
CA PRO A 61 -7.19 -13.37 7.96
C PRO A 61 -6.29 -14.50 7.48
N ASN A 62 -5.03 -14.48 7.88
CA ASN A 62 -4.02 -15.48 7.48
C ASN A 62 -3.85 -15.61 5.96
N LEU A 63 -4.11 -14.53 5.20
CA LEU A 63 -3.78 -14.50 3.78
C LEU A 63 -2.27 -14.75 3.63
N ASN A 64 -1.92 -15.67 2.74
CA ASN A 64 -0.52 -15.97 2.49
C ASN A 64 0.15 -14.84 1.69
N TYR A 65 1.46 -14.68 1.88
CA TYR A 65 2.26 -13.62 1.26
C TYR A 65 2.27 -13.64 -0.27
N SER A 66 2.13 -14.80 -0.91
CA SER A 66 2.06 -14.88 -2.39
C SER A 66 0.78 -14.22 -2.93
N ASN A 67 -0.36 -14.44 -2.28
CA ASN A 67 -1.60 -13.77 -2.64
C ASN A 67 -1.57 -12.29 -2.27
N ALA A 68 -0.95 -11.93 -1.13
CA ALA A 68 -0.77 -10.54 -0.73
C ALA A 68 0.07 -9.77 -1.76
N LYS A 69 1.20 -10.35 -2.19
CA LYS A 69 2.02 -9.78 -3.26
C LYS A 69 1.22 -9.55 -4.54
N ALA A 70 0.45 -10.55 -4.99
CA ALA A 70 -0.41 -10.40 -6.16
C ALA A 70 -1.43 -9.25 -6.00
N CYS A 71 -1.93 -9.02 -4.78
CA CYS A 71 -2.78 -7.85 -4.51
C CYS A 71 -1.98 -6.54 -4.58
N PHE A 72 -0.78 -6.47 -4.02
CA PHE A 72 0.05 -5.25 -4.08
C PHE A 72 0.39 -4.89 -5.52
N ASP A 73 0.84 -5.87 -6.31
CA ASP A 73 1.17 -5.67 -7.73
C ASP A 73 -0.05 -5.15 -8.51
N MET A 74 -1.21 -5.78 -8.31
CA MET A 74 -2.45 -5.41 -9.01
C MET A 74 -2.99 -4.05 -8.58
N ILE A 75 -3.00 -3.74 -7.28
CA ILE A 75 -3.45 -2.43 -6.78
C ILE A 75 -2.51 -1.33 -7.30
N GLY A 76 -1.20 -1.58 -7.24
CA GLY A 76 -0.20 -0.67 -7.82
C GLY A 76 -0.48 -0.41 -9.30
N GLU A 77 -0.68 -1.46 -10.11
CA GLU A 77 -0.98 -1.31 -11.54
C GLU A 77 -2.30 -0.56 -11.78
N LEU A 78 -3.36 -0.91 -11.04
CA LEU A 78 -4.69 -0.30 -11.19
C LEU A 78 -4.71 1.17 -10.77
N LEU A 79 -3.87 1.60 -9.84
CA LEU A 79 -3.80 2.97 -9.33
C LEU A 79 -2.68 3.81 -9.97
N ASN A 80 -1.77 3.20 -10.73
CA ASN A 80 -0.63 3.88 -11.37
C ASN A 80 -1.07 5.06 -12.26
N LYS A 81 -2.24 4.97 -12.90
CA LYS A 81 -2.82 6.04 -13.71
C LYS A 81 -3.79 6.89 -12.89
N SER A 82 -3.24 7.72 -12.00
CA SER A 82 -4.00 8.59 -11.08
C SER A 82 -5.07 9.47 -11.74
N ARG A 83 -4.93 9.80 -13.03
CA ARG A 83 -5.94 10.53 -13.81
C ARG A 83 -7.27 9.79 -14.02
N LEU A 84 -7.31 8.47 -13.84
CA LEU A 84 -8.50 7.65 -14.10
C LEU A 84 -9.46 7.61 -12.91
N ILE A 85 -8.93 7.70 -11.69
CA ILE A 85 -9.68 7.61 -10.44
C ILE A 85 -9.41 8.86 -9.62
N THR A 86 -10.43 9.68 -9.37
CA THR A 86 -10.31 10.80 -8.44
C THR A 86 -10.51 10.33 -7.00
N ARG A 87 -9.92 11.06 -6.05
CA ARG A 87 -10.03 10.87 -4.59
C ARG A 87 -11.48 10.76 -4.11
N ASP A 88 -12.42 11.46 -4.75
CA ASP A 88 -13.85 11.39 -4.38
C ASP A 88 -14.48 10.01 -4.65
N ASN A 89 -13.89 9.21 -5.55
CA ASN A 89 -14.42 7.89 -5.87
C ASN A 89 -13.76 6.75 -5.08
N LEU A 90 -12.63 7.02 -4.42
CA LEU A 90 -11.85 5.99 -3.75
C LEU A 90 -11.17 6.57 -2.50
N ILE A 91 -11.52 5.98 -1.36
CA ILE A 91 -10.84 6.20 -0.09
C ILE A 91 -10.18 4.89 0.32
N VAL A 92 -8.89 4.96 0.62
CA VAL A 92 -8.07 3.83 1.04
C VAL A 92 -7.67 4.01 2.50
N ASP A 93 -7.86 2.97 3.31
CA ASP A 93 -7.39 2.96 4.70
C ASP A 93 -5.91 2.59 4.74
N TRP A 94 -5.08 3.51 5.24
CA TRP A 94 -3.64 3.30 5.39
C TRP A 94 -3.31 2.19 6.40
N ARG A 95 -4.19 1.93 7.38
CA ARG A 95 -3.97 0.89 8.42
C ARG A 95 -3.90 -0.52 7.84
N LEU A 96 -4.63 -0.75 6.74
CA LEU A 96 -4.54 -2.01 6.00
C LEU A 96 -3.10 -2.28 5.59
N PHE A 97 -2.47 -1.30 4.95
CA PHE A 97 -1.10 -1.41 4.47
C PHE A 97 -0.08 -1.33 5.60
N TYR A 98 -0.34 -0.57 6.66
CA TYR A 98 0.50 -0.54 7.85
C TYR A 98 0.64 -1.93 8.48
N THR A 99 -0.47 -2.67 8.57
CA THR A 99 -0.47 -4.05 9.09
C THR A 99 0.46 -4.94 8.26
N TRP A 100 0.38 -4.84 6.93
CA TRP A 100 1.26 -5.57 6.02
C TRP A 100 2.73 -5.12 6.09
N ALA A 101 2.97 -3.81 6.15
CA ALA A 101 4.32 -3.24 6.29
C ALA A 101 5.00 -3.71 7.57
N LYS A 102 4.28 -3.75 8.70
CA LYS A 102 4.80 -4.28 9.96
C LYS A 102 5.19 -5.75 9.86
N LEU A 103 4.39 -6.56 9.18
CA LEU A 103 4.63 -8.00 8.99
C LEU A 103 5.78 -8.30 8.02
N ILE A 104 6.00 -7.43 7.03
CA ILE A 104 6.97 -7.65 5.96
C ILE A 104 8.31 -6.99 6.29
N LEU A 105 8.31 -5.70 6.62
CA LEU A 105 9.54 -4.89 6.77
C LEU A 105 10.21 -5.05 8.14
N PHE A 106 9.43 -5.38 9.18
CA PHE A 106 9.90 -5.42 10.57
C PHE A 106 9.79 -6.81 11.19
N ASN A 107 9.76 -7.86 10.37
CA ASN A 107 9.82 -9.23 10.87
C ASN A 107 11.21 -9.47 11.48
N LYS A 108 11.28 -9.46 12.82
CA LYS A 108 12.50 -9.24 13.60
C LYS A 108 13.61 -10.29 13.50
N ASP A 109 13.45 -11.36 12.72
CA ASP A 109 14.55 -12.29 12.45
C ASP A 109 14.30 -13.11 11.17
N PRO A 110 14.87 -12.73 10.01
CA PRO A 110 14.82 -13.56 8.81
C PRO A 110 15.48 -14.93 9.00
N SER A 111 16.43 -15.02 9.94
CA SER A 111 17.17 -16.24 10.32
C SER A 111 16.32 -17.26 11.09
N TYR A 112 15.30 -16.82 11.83
CA TYR A 112 14.37 -17.68 12.61
C TYR A 112 12.93 -17.66 12.08
N SER A 113 12.65 -16.83 11.07
CA SER A 113 11.35 -16.78 10.41
C SER A 113 11.11 -18.08 9.65
N LEU A 114 10.14 -18.88 10.11
CA LEU A 114 9.62 -20.05 9.39
C LEU A 114 8.80 -19.68 8.14
N ILE A 115 8.72 -18.38 7.83
CA ILE A 115 7.89 -17.82 6.76
C ILE A 115 8.81 -17.41 5.61
N ALA A 116 8.70 -18.13 4.49
CA ALA A 116 9.32 -17.75 3.24
C ALA A 116 8.52 -16.60 2.59
N LEU A 117 9.11 -15.41 2.58
CA LEU A 117 8.58 -14.27 1.83
C LEU A 117 8.79 -14.48 0.32
N PRO A 118 7.81 -14.16 -0.53
CA PRO A 118 8.01 -14.12 -1.97
C PRO A 118 9.08 -13.09 -2.35
N ILE A 119 9.80 -13.38 -3.43
CA ILE A 119 10.77 -12.45 -4.03
C ILE A 119 10.07 -11.12 -4.34
N ASP A 120 10.74 -10.00 -4.05
CA ASP A 120 10.27 -8.62 -4.32
C ASP A 120 8.96 -8.21 -3.63
N ILE A 121 8.47 -8.94 -2.62
CA ILE A 121 7.24 -8.56 -1.92
C ILE A 121 7.36 -7.18 -1.25
N GLU A 122 8.54 -6.85 -0.72
CA GLU A 122 8.83 -5.54 -0.12
C GLU A 122 8.64 -4.43 -1.15
N ASN A 123 9.32 -4.52 -2.29
CA ASN A 123 9.18 -3.56 -3.39
C ASN A 123 7.74 -3.45 -3.89
N SER A 124 7.04 -4.59 -3.98
CA SER A 124 5.62 -4.62 -4.41
C SER A 124 4.74 -3.85 -3.44
N LEU A 125 4.95 -4.03 -2.13
CA LEU A 125 4.25 -3.29 -1.08
C LEU A 125 4.56 -1.80 -1.15
N LEU A 126 5.84 -1.41 -1.22
CA LEU A 126 6.26 0.00 -1.25
C LEU A 126 5.65 0.73 -2.44
N CYS A 127 5.76 0.17 -3.65
CA CYS A 127 5.14 0.73 -4.86
C CYS A 127 3.62 0.84 -4.72
N CYS A 128 2.96 -0.18 -4.17
CA CYS A 128 1.52 -0.18 -3.95
C CYS A 128 1.10 0.95 -3.00
N VAL A 129 1.79 1.12 -1.87
CA VAL A 129 1.49 2.19 -0.90
C VAL A 129 1.71 3.56 -1.53
N GLN A 130 2.79 3.75 -2.30
CA GLN A 130 3.02 5.00 -3.04
C GLN A 130 1.85 5.34 -3.97
N CYS A 131 1.32 4.35 -4.71
CA CYS A 131 0.12 4.54 -5.53
C CYS A 131 -1.15 4.79 -4.71
N CYS A 132 -1.24 4.27 -3.48
CA CYS A 132 -2.39 4.43 -2.59
C CYS A 132 -2.42 5.77 -1.83
N ARG A 133 -1.26 6.38 -1.52
CA ARG A 133 -1.14 7.61 -0.72
C ARG A 133 -2.11 8.75 -1.14
N PRO A 134 -2.30 9.05 -2.44
CA PRO A 134 -3.23 10.10 -2.88
C PRO A 134 -4.71 9.83 -2.50
N TYR A 135 -5.04 8.57 -2.19
CA TYR A 135 -6.39 8.11 -1.87
C TYR A 135 -6.64 7.90 -0.36
N PHE A 136 -5.65 8.16 0.50
CA PHE A 136 -5.88 8.17 1.95
C PHE A 136 -6.89 9.24 2.35
N SER A 137 -7.58 9.11 3.49
CA SER A 137 -8.57 10.11 3.90
C SER A 137 -7.91 11.46 4.27
N ALA A 138 -8.70 12.51 4.45
CA ALA A 138 -8.17 13.80 4.91
C ALA A 138 -7.67 13.72 6.38
N ALA A 139 -8.28 12.84 7.18
CA ALA A 139 -7.89 12.59 8.56
C ALA A 139 -6.62 11.73 8.69
N SER A 140 -6.26 10.98 7.65
CA SER A 140 -5.16 10.00 7.71
C SER A 140 -3.82 10.61 8.12
N THR A 141 -3.50 11.84 7.69
CA THR A 141 -2.25 12.49 8.13
C THR A 141 -2.19 12.62 9.65
N GLN A 142 -3.26 13.10 10.28
CA GLN A 142 -3.30 13.26 11.73
C GLN A 142 -3.24 11.90 12.44
N GLU A 143 -3.99 10.90 11.95
CA GLU A 143 -3.97 9.55 12.50
C GLU A 143 -2.58 8.89 12.44
N ILE A 144 -1.86 9.07 11.32
CA ILE A 144 -0.49 8.57 11.14
C ILE A 144 0.44 9.26 12.14
N LEU A 145 0.33 10.58 12.31
CA LEU A 145 1.14 11.33 13.27
C LEU A 145 0.84 10.91 14.70
N ASP A 146 -0.43 10.73 15.07
CA ASP A 146 -0.82 10.30 16.41
C ASP A 146 -0.26 8.91 16.75
N GLU A 147 -0.15 8.02 15.76
CA GLU A 147 0.44 6.69 15.92
C GLU A 147 1.97 6.74 16.10
N PHE A 148 2.68 7.53 15.28
CA PHE A 148 4.16 7.46 15.21
C PHE A 148 4.89 8.55 16.00
N ARG A 149 4.26 9.69 16.32
CA ARG A 149 4.88 10.75 17.15
C ARG A 149 5.46 10.25 18.46
N PRO A 150 4.81 9.32 19.21
CA PRO A 150 5.38 8.80 20.45
C PRO A 150 6.74 8.10 20.25
N TRP A 151 7.07 7.69 19.02
CA TRP A 151 8.31 6.98 18.68
C TRP A 151 9.40 7.93 18.16
N LEU A 152 9.11 9.23 18.01
CA LEU A 152 10.04 10.24 17.52
C LEU A 152 11.00 10.76 18.60
N CYS A 153 11.49 9.87 19.48
CA CYS A 153 12.61 10.17 20.36
C CYS A 153 13.92 9.88 19.63
N PRO A 154 14.77 10.87 19.30
CA PRO A 154 15.99 10.64 18.48
C PRO A 154 17.02 9.68 19.11
N PHE A 155 16.87 9.38 20.40
CA PHE A 155 17.75 8.49 21.14
C PHE A 155 17.20 7.06 21.28
N ASP A 156 15.98 6.80 20.79
CA ASP A 156 15.34 5.48 20.81
C ASP A 156 15.56 4.75 19.49
N SER A 157 15.75 3.43 19.54
CA SER A 157 15.83 2.60 18.33
C SER A 157 14.51 2.55 17.56
N ALA A 158 13.39 2.81 18.23
CA ALA A 158 12.08 2.95 17.61
C ALA A 158 11.99 4.13 16.64
N PHE A 159 12.88 5.13 16.75
CA PHE A 159 12.90 6.30 15.88
C PHE A 159 13.08 5.92 14.41
N ARG A 160 14.00 4.99 14.13
CA ARG A 160 14.27 4.53 12.77
C ARG A 160 13.03 3.91 12.14
N ASP A 161 12.36 3.02 12.87
CA ASP A 161 11.15 2.36 12.41
C ASP A 161 10.03 3.38 12.17
N ALA A 162 9.89 4.36 13.07
CA ALA A 162 8.93 5.46 12.91
C ALA A 162 9.20 6.28 11.65
N MET A 163 10.45 6.66 11.39
CA MET A 163 10.83 7.40 10.17
C MET A 163 10.52 6.59 8.90
N CYS A 164 10.83 5.29 8.88
CA CYS A 164 10.46 4.43 7.76
C CYS A 164 8.94 4.40 7.52
N PHE A 165 8.12 4.32 8.57
CA PHE A 165 6.67 4.36 8.42
C PHE A 165 6.15 5.74 7.98
N LEU A 166 6.71 6.82 8.52
CA LEU A 166 6.33 8.18 8.16
C LEU A 166 6.65 8.47 6.68
N ASP A 167 7.83 8.09 6.19
CA ASP A 167 8.19 8.21 4.77
C ASP A 167 7.21 7.43 3.87
N LEU A 168 6.88 6.20 4.29
CA LEU A 168 6.00 5.32 3.55
C LEU A 168 4.55 5.82 3.49
N PHE A 169 4.00 6.35 4.60
CA PHE A 169 2.56 6.61 4.73
C PHE A 169 2.15 8.08 4.67
N LEU A 170 2.99 9.04 5.05
CA LEU A 170 2.56 10.45 5.13
C LEU A 170 2.10 10.97 3.76
N PRO A 171 0.91 11.57 3.60
CA PRO A 171 0.53 12.16 2.32
C PRO A 171 1.37 13.42 2.00
N VAL A 172 2.04 13.43 0.84
CA VAL A 172 2.82 14.61 0.35
C VAL A 172 2.15 15.35 -0.82
N HIS A 173 1.20 14.69 -1.50
CA HIS A 173 0.50 15.24 -2.66
C HIS A 173 -1.00 15.43 -2.38
N LEU A 174 -1.31 16.28 -1.41
CA LEU A 174 -2.69 16.69 -1.13
C LEU A 174 -3.06 17.95 -1.94
N PRO A 175 -4.35 18.14 -2.30
CA PRO A 175 -4.79 19.36 -2.96
C PRO A 175 -4.62 20.59 -2.04
N PRO A 176 -4.53 21.81 -2.59
CA PRO A 176 -4.30 23.04 -1.83
C PRO A 176 -5.27 23.23 -0.66
N ASP A 177 -6.54 22.86 -0.85
CA ASP A 177 -7.61 22.99 0.15
C ASP A 177 -7.38 22.08 1.39
N LEU A 178 -6.52 21.07 1.27
CA LEU A 178 -6.20 20.11 2.34
C LEU A 178 -4.77 20.26 2.87
N HIS A 179 -4.02 21.30 2.48
CA HIS A 179 -2.65 21.50 2.96
C HIS A 179 -2.56 21.64 4.49
N ASP A 180 -3.57 22.25 5.13
CA ASP A 180 -3.65 22.39 6.59
C ASP A 180 -3.84 21.04 7.30
N GLN A 181 -4.37 20.04 6.60
CA GLN A 181 -4.52 18.65 7.07
C GLN A 181 -3.42 17.73 6.51
N GLY A 182 -2.41 18.31 5.85
CA GLY A 182 -1.35 17.61 5.16
C GLY A 182 0.02 17.94 5.74
N PHE A 183 0.95 18.35 4.86
CA PHE A 183 2.33 18.62 5.24
C PHE A 183 2.50 19.67 6.33
N LYS A 184 1.57 20.63 6.46
CA LYS A 184 1.65 21.66 7.50
C LYS A 184 1.59 21.10 8.93
N LEU A 185 1.04 19.88 9.10
CA LEU A 185 0.94 19.23 10.42
C LEU A 185 2.27 18.65 10.91
N TRP A 186 3.18 18.30 10.01
CA TRP A 186 4.38 17.53 10.35
C TRP A 186 5.68 18.11 9.82
N LEU A 187 5.66 18.86 8.73
CA LEU A 187 6.87 19.38 8.08
C LEU A 187 7.70 20.27 9.03
N PRO A 188 7.11 21.24 9.77
CA PRO A 188 7.90 22.06 10.70
C PRO A 188 8.53 21.25 11.83
N GLU A 189 7.82 20.22 12.33
CA GLU A 189 8.28 19.35 13.41
C GLU A 189 9.45 18.48 12.94
N LEU A 190 9.31 17.79 11.80
CA LEU A 190 10.37 16.94 11.25
C LEU A 190 11.60 17.75 10.82
N LEU A 191 11.42 18.95 10.25
CA LEU A 191 12.53 19.84 9.94
C LEU A 191 13.26 20.31 11.20
N GLY A 192 12.53 20.63 12.27
CA GLY A 192 13.13 20.99 13.56
C GLY A 192 13.95 19.84 14.16
N ILE A 193 13.46 18.60 14.04
CA ILE A 193 14.23 17.41 14.44
C ILE A 193 15.50 17.29 13.60
N TRP A 194 15.38 17.38 12.28
CA TRP A 194 16.50 17.31 11.35
C TRP A 194 17.58 18.37 11.62
N GLU A 195 17.19 19.63 11.85
CA GLU A 195 18.13 20.71 12.20
C GLU A 195 18.82 20.48 13.55
N SER A 196 18.15 19.79 14.49
CA SER A 196 18.68 19.56 15.84
C SER A 196 19.67 18.39 15.94
N VAL A 197 19.64 17.45 14.99
CA VAL A 197 20.45 16.24 15.02
C VAL A 197 21.66 16.39 14.08
N CYS A 198 22.76 16.95 14.59
CA CYS A 198 23.96 17.22 13.79
C CYS A 198 24.85 16.00 13.45
N SER A 199 24.36 14.76 13.64
CA SER A 199 25.20 13.56 13.70
C SER A 199 25.12 12.62 12.48
N ASN A 200 24.42 12.99 11.41
CA ASN A 200 24.23 12.15 10.21
C ASN A 200 23.75 10.71 10.53
N PRO A 201 22.68 10.54 11.34
CA PRO A 201 22.16 9.23 11.75
C PRO A 201 21.62 8.42 10.56
N GLU A 202 21.58 7.09 10.70
CA GLU A 202 21.17 6.16 9.63
C GLU A 202 19.77 6.40 9.06
N TRP A 203 18.89 7.13 9.75
CA TRP A 203 17.55 7.48 9.24
C TRP A 203 17.55 8.67 8.26
N GLU A 204 18.66 9.40 8.13
CA GLU A 204 18.83 10.48 7.14
C GLU A 204 19.29 9.98 5.76
N GLN A 205 19.68 8.71 5.65
CA GLN A 205 20.16 8.07 4.41
C GLN A 205 19.03 7.41 3.62
#